data_AF-A0AAX1MYI9-F1
#
_entry.id   AF-A0AAX1MYI9-F1
#
_cell.length_a   1.000
_cell.length_b   1.000
_cell.length_c   1.000
_cell.angle_alpha   90.00
_cell.angle_beta   90.00
_cell.angle_gamma   90.00
#
_symmetry.space_group_name_H-M   'P 1'
#
loop_
_entity.id
_entity.type
_entity.pdbx_description
1 polymer ?
#
loop_
_entity_poly.entity_id
_entity_poly.type
_entity_poly.pdbx_seq_one_letter_code
_entity_poly.pdbx_strand_id
1 'polypeptide(L)'
;MKKEKEGECELCKKNLRLTFHHLIPKSNHKNKWFRKNYDMMEMRERGIMVCRSCHSFIHKTHSEKVLGRHFNTLEKLLEDERILKYVRWAQNH
;
A
#
# COMPACT_ATOMS: atom_id res chain seq x y z
N MET A 1 -6.62 -8.70 -17.51
CA MET A 1 -6.93 -7.26 -17.31
C MET A 1 -7.44 -7.05 -15.89
N LYS A 2 -6.69 -6.37 -15.00
CA LYS A 2 -7.24 -5.97 -13.70
C LYS A 2 -8.20 -4.80 -13.93
N LYS A 3 -9.47 -4.95 -13.52
CA LYS A 3 -10.50 -3.90 -13.60
C LYS A 3 -10.01 -2.68 -12.83
N GLU A 4 -9.71 -1.60 -13.55
CA GLU A 4 -9.55 -0.28 -12.95
C GLU A 4 -10.92 0.14 -12.41
N LYS A 5 -11.00 0.41 -11.11
CA LYS A 5 -12.23 0.86 -10.45
C LYS A 5 -12.05 2.32 -10.09
N GLU A 6 -13.02 3.15 -10.45
CA GLU A 6 -13.11 4.51 -9.95
C GLU A 6 -13.63 4.49 -8.50
N GLY A 7 -13.04 5.32 -7.65
CA GLY A 7 -13.45 5.45 -6.26
C GLY A 7 -12.48 6.32 -5.47
N GLU A 8 -12.75 6.42 -4.18
CA GLU A 8 -11.94 7.24 -3.28
C GLU A 8 -10.63 6.54 -2.92
N CYS A 9 -9.49 7.19 -3.18
CA CYS A 9 -8.18 6.68 -2.78
C CYS A 9 -8.05 6.64 -1.26
N GLU A 10 -7.70 5.50 -0.68
CA GLU A 10 -7.62 5.36 0.78
C GLU A 10 -6.55 6.25 1.45
N LEU A 11 -5.55 6.69 0.68
CA LEU A 11 -4.53 7.66 1.12
C LEU A 11 -4.94 9.11 0.85
N CYS A 12 -4.97 9.55 -0.40
CA CYS A 12 -5.19 10.96 -0.73
C CYS A 12 -6.66 11.40 -0.78
N LYS A 13 -7.62 10.49 -0.52
CA LYS A 13 -9.06 10.77 -0.44
C LYS A 13 -9.69 11.39 -1.70
N LYS A 14 -8.98 11.39 -2.83
CA LYS A 14 -9.53 11.83 -4.13
C LYS A 14 -10.26 10.69 -4.83
N ASN A 15 -11.36 11.01 -5.49
CA ASN A 15 -12.06 10.10 -6.39
C ASN A 15 -11.30 9.98 -7.73
N LEU A 16 -10.63 8.85 -7.94
CA LEU A 16 -9.73 8.59 -9.06
C LEU A 16 -9.81 7.12 -9.49
N ARG A 17 -9.12 6.77 -10.58
CA ARG A 17 -8.84 5.37 -10.89
C ARG A 17 -7.92 4.77 -9.85
N LEU A 18 -8.36 3.68 -9.24
CA LEU A 18 -7.67 3.00 -8.17
C LEU A 18 -7.01 1.69 -8.64
N THR A 19 -5.96 1.35 -7.94
CA THR A 19 -5.22 0.10 -8.07
C THR A 19 -5.08 -0.54 -6.69
N PHE A 20 -5.16 -1.87 -6.63
CA PHE A 20 -4.96 -2.59 -5.38
C PHE A 20 -3.46 -2.72 -5.08
N HIS A 21 -3.02 -2.09 -4.00
CA HIS A 21 -1.68 -2.17 -3.43
C HIS A 21 -1.65 -3.24 -2.34
N HIS A 22 -0.72 -4.19 -2.43
CA HIS A 22 -0.55 -5.22 -1.39
C HIS A 22 0.34 -4.67 -0.29
N LEU A 23 -0.19 -4.59 0.93
CA LEU A 23 0.55 -4.10 2.09
C LEU A 23 1.62 -5.09 2.56
N ILE A 24 1.42 -6.39 2.27
CA ILE A 24 2.50 -7.38 2.26
C ILE A 24 2.79 -7.72 0.79
N PRO A 25 3.86 -7.17 0.19
CA PRO A 25 4.16 -7.36 -1.22
C PRO A 25 4.27 -8.83 -1.62
N LYS A 26 3.80 -9.15 -2.84
CA LYS A 26 3.76 -10.54 -3.34
C LYS A 26 5.13 -11.22 -3.39
N SER A 27 6.18 -10.45 -3.62
CA SER A 27 7.57 -10.93 -3.58
C SER A 27 7.94 -11.50 -2.21
N ASN A 28 7.32 -11.02 -1.13
CA ASN A 28 7.54 -11.50 0.23
C ASN A 28 6.72 -12.75 0.59
N HIS A 29 5.72 -13.15 -0.20
CA HIS A 29 4.81 -14.27 0.16
C HIS A 29 5.53 -15.62 0.26
N LYS A 30 6.66 -15.78 -0.42
CA LYS A 30 7.52 -16.99 -0.33
C LYS A 30 8.58 -16.89 0.76
N ASN A 31 8.80 -15.70 1.33
CA ASN A 31 9.85 -15.49 2.33
C ASN A 31 9.49 -16.17 3.65
N LYS A 32 10.45 -16.91 4.23
CA LYS A 32 10.26 -17.73 5.44
C LYS A 32 9.78 -16.91 6.65
N TRP A 33 10.28 -15.68 6.82
CA TRP A 33 9.85 -14.83 7.94
C TRP A 33 8.37 -14.45 7.78
N PHE A 34 7.94 -14.06 6.59
CA PHE A 34 6.56 -13.69 6.34
C PHE A 34 5.60 -14.87 6.49
N ARG A 35 5.93 -16.05 5.93
CA ARG A 35 5.13 -17.27 6.10
C ARG A 35 5.04 -17.79 7.54
N LYS A 36 5.96 -17.38 8.42
CA LYS A 36 5.92 -17.72 9.85
C LYS A 36 4.99 -16.77 10.62
N ASN A 37 4.87 -15.52 10.19
CA ASN A 37 4.15 -14.48 10.93
C ASN A 37 2.75 -14.20 10.38
N TYR A 38 2.47 -14.58 9.13
CA TYR A 38 1.21 -14.33 8.43
C TYR A 38 0.81 -15.55 7.61
N ASP A 39 -0.48 -15.81 7.51
CA ASP A 39 -0.98 -16.85 6.62
C ASP A 39 -1.00 -16.36 5.15
N MET A 40 -1.12 -17.30 4.21
CA MET A 40 -1.09 -16.99 2.78
C MET A 40 -2.30 -16.18 2.31
N MET A 41 -3.48 -16.38 2.90
CA MET A 41 -4.70 -15.68 2.53
C MET A 41 -4.62 -14.23 2.99
N GLU A 42 -4.25 -14.02 4.25
CA GLU A 42 -3.97 -12.74 4.85
C GLU A 42 -2.95 -11.95 4.02
N MET A 43 -1.80 -12.54 3.65
CA MET A 43 -0.81 -11.84 2.84
C MET A 43 -1.32 -11.43 1.46
N ARG A 44 -2.28 -12.15 0.88
CA ARG A 44 -2.86 -11.86 -0.44
C ARG A 44 -3.94 -10.79 -0.39
N GLU A 45 -4.75 -10.80 0.66
CA GLU A 45 -5.93 -9.94 0.80
C GLU A 45 -5.63 -8.64 1.54
N ARG A 46 -4.58 -8.61 2.37
CA ARG A 46 -4.12 -7.43 3.08
C ARG A 46 -3.55 -6.41 2.10
N GLY A 47 -4.38 -5.44 1.73
CA GLY A 47 -4.06 -4.38 0.81
C GLY A 47 -5.04 -3.23 0.88
N ILE A 48 -4.76 -2.20 0.10
CA ILE A 48 -5.56 -0.98 0.01
C ILE A 48 -5.75 -0.58 -1.46
N MET A 49 -6.88 0.07 -1.75
CA MET A 49 -7.21 0.71 -3.01
C MET A 49 -6.66 2.14 -3.03
N VAL A 50 -5.64 2.35 -3.86
CA VAL A 50 -4.95 3.63 -3.98
C VAL A 50 -4.83 4.06 -5.43
N CYS A 51 -4.83 5.37 -5.67
CA CYS A 51 -4.56 5.91 -7.00
C CYS A 51 -3.12 5.60 -7.44
N ARG A 52 -2.85 5.65 -8.74
CA ARG A 52 -1.54 5.32 -9.31
C ARG A 52 -0.40 6.14 -8.71
N SER A 53 -0.62 7.43 -8.45
CA SER A 53 0.41 8.31 -7.88
C SER A 53 0.77 7.92 -6.46
N CYS A 54 -0.24 7.69 -5.59
CA CYS A 54 -0.03 7.20 -4.23
C CYS A 54 0.65 5.82 -4.22
N HIS A 55 0.21 4.90 -5.09
CA HIS A 55 0.84 3.58 -5.23
C HIS A 55 2.33 3.70 -5.58
N SER A 56 2.66 4.51 -6.59
CA SER A 56 4.05 4.73 -6.99
C SER A 56 4.87 5.36 -5.86
N PHE A 57 4.30 6.29 -5.10
CA PHE A 57 4.99 6.94 -4.00
C PHE A 57 5.33 5.97 -2.86
N ILE A 58 4.43 5.04 -2.51
CA ILE A 58 4.70 4.00 -1.49
C ILE A 58 5.95 3.20 -1.87
N HIS A 59 5.99 2.67 -3.11
CA HIS A 59 7.11 1.85 -3.58
C HIS A 59 8.40 2.63 -3.83
N LYS A 60 8.31 3.96 -4.06
CA LYS A 60 9.48 4.84 -4.13
C LYS A 60 10.07 5.10 -2.74
N THR A 61 9.23 5.11 -1.70
CA THR A 61 9.63 5.48 -0.34
C THR A 61 10.31 4.33 0.41
N HIS A 62 9.81 3.10 0.23
CA HIS A 62 10.26 1.94 0.97
C HIS A 62 10.45 0.70 0.10
N SER A 63 11.44 -0.11 0.47
CA SER A 63 11.58 -1.44 -0.12
C SER A 63 10.41 -2.36 0.26
N GLU A 64 10.14 -3.36 -0.57
CA GLU A 64 9.07 -4.32 -0.32
C GLU A 64 9.18 -5.04 1.04
N LYS A 65 10.41 -5.37 1.46
CA LYS A 65 10.65 -6.00 2.78
C LYS A 65 10.31 -5.06 3.93
N VAL A 66 10.66 -3.77 3.82
CA VAL A 66 10.35 -2.77 4.84
C VAL A 66 8.85 -2.54 4.92
N LEU A 67 8.18 -2.39 3.76
CA LEU A 67 6.72 -2.28 3.69
C LEU A 67 6.04 -3.45 4.41
N GLY A 68 6.38 -4.68 4.04
CA GLY A 68 5.75 -5.85 4.63
C GLY A 68 6.02 -6.02 6.14
N ARG A 69 7.17 -5.57 6.65
CA ARG A 69 7.54 -5.72 8.07
C ARG A 69 6.99 -4.62 8.96
N HIS A 70 7.06 -3.38 8.49
CA HIS A 70 6.85 -2.19 9.32
C HIS A 70 5.65 -1.36 8.90
N PHE A 71 5.20 -1.45 7.65
CA PHE A 71 4.14 -0.59 7.08
C PHE A 71 3.03 -1.41 6.42
N ASN A 72 2.64 -2.52 7.05
CA ASN A 72 1.72 -3.50 6.49
C ASN A 72 0.25 -3.28 6.89
N THR A 73 -0.10 -2.07 7.30
CA THR A 73 -1.48 -1.58 7.49
C THR A 73 -1.56 -0.14 7.00
N LEU A 74 -2.78 0.36 6.74
CA LEU A 74 -2.99 1.76 6.35
C LEU A 74 -2.51 2.72 7.44
N GLU A 75 -2.79 2.40 8.70
CA GLU A 75 -2.43 3.20 9.87
C GLU A 75 -0.91 3.34 9.95
N LYS A 76 -0.18 2.22 9.88
CA LYS A 76 1.29 2.23 9.90
C LYS A 76 1.87 3.01 8.73
N LEU A 77 1.31 2.87 7.52
CA LEU A 77 1.74 3.69 6.37
C LEU A 77 1.61 5.19 6.65
N LEU A 78 0.53 5.60 7.33
CA LEU A 78 0.28 7.01 7.68
C LEU A 78 1.12 7.49 8.87
N GLU A 79 1.73 6.60 9.66
CA GLU A 79 2.73 6.93 10.67
C GLU A 79 4.09 7.33 10.05
N ASP A 80 4.39 6.90 8.80
CA ASP A 80 5.61 7.36 8.12
C ASP A 80 5.46 8.82 7.68
N GLU A 81 6.30 9.71 8.24
CA GLU A 81 6.22 11.14 7.95
C GLU A 81 6.34 11.48 6.45
N ARG A 82 7.12 10.71 5.68
CA ARG A 82 7.31 10.99 4.24
C ARG A 82 6.04 10.66 3.48
N ILE A 83 5.41 9.53 3.80
CA ILE A 83 4.09 9.15 3.26
C ILE A 83 3.06 10.19 3.66
N LEU A 84 2.97 10.55 4.95
CA LEU A 84 1.97 11.50 5.44
C LEU A 84 2.12 12.88 4.80
N LYS A 85 3.35 13.40 4.69
CA LYS A 85 3.63 14.69 4.00
C LYS A 85 3.18 14.65 2.55
N TYR A 86 3.49 13.58 1.82
CA TYR A 86 3.03 13.42 0.45
C TYR A 86 1.51 13.33 0.34
N VAL A 87 0.86 12.55 1.22
CA VAL A 87 -0.61 12.39 1.21
C VAL A 87 -1.31 13.73 1.41
N ARG A 88 -0.86 14.54 2.37
CA ARG A 88 -1.39 15.89 2.62
C ARG A 88 -1.20 16.82 1.41
N TRP A 89 -0.07 16.72 0.73
CA TRP A 89 0.17 17.47 -0.50
C TRP A 89 -0.76 17.00 -1.63
N ALA A 90 -0.85 15.68 -1.86
CA ALA A 90 -1.64 15.05 -2.92
C ALA A 90 -3.16 15.18 -2.71
N GLN A 91 -3.62 15.44 -1.48
CA GLN A 91 -5.02 15.81 -1.19
C GLN A 91 -5.39 17.15 -1.85
N ASN A 92 -4.43 18.07 -1.97
CA ASN A 92 -4.66 19.44 -2.45
C ASN A 92 -4.20 19.70 -3.89
N HIS A 93 -3.46 18.76 -4.51
CA HIS A 93 -2.89 18.87 -5.86
C HIS A 93 -3.18 17.61 -6.67
#